data_AF-A0A417PN38-F1
#
_entry.id   AF-A0A417PN38-F1
#
_cell.length_a   1.000
_cell.length_b   1.000
_cell.length_c   1.000
_cell.angle_alpha   90.00
_cell.angle_beta   90.00
_cell.angle_gamma   90.00
#
_symmetry.space_group_name_H-M   'P 1'
#
loop_
_entity.id
_entity.type
_entity.pdbx_description
1 polymer ?
#
loop_
_entity_poly.entity_id
_entity_poly.type
_entity_poly.pdbx_seq_one_letter_code
_entity_poly.pdbx_strand_id
1 'polypeptide(L)'
;MKNFLATAMQPVGTVLYVYGGGWKFENTGASKEACSIGVPGSWIRFFQKQGTDYTYKEYNPAHNQNAYGYAGADCTGYAGWAIYNTLETVSGKDGYVIFSTEMAYTLAKERKLGTWTQKISSCRDFKPGDLFSMNGHVWICLGLCADQSMVILHSSPTDSRTGHPGGGVQLSALSDDPTCQAMELAQHYMSHYCPMWKERYEAVWKSYRKYTTFTGKRAGRFSWYLDERGLLDQEHYRDKDAEAILQDLFEKGGSSF
;
A
#
# COMPACT_ATOMS: atom_id res chain seq x y z
N MET A 1 9.20 12.97 -1.16
CA MET A 1 8.92 11.74 -1.92
C MET A 1 9.61 10.57 -1.26
N LYS A 2 10.95 10.62 -1.04
CA LYS A 2 11.68 9.60 -0.27
C LYS A 2 10.96 9.25 1.04
N ASN A 3 10.64 10.24 1.87
CA ASN A 3 9.95 10.03 3.15
C ASN A 3 8.61 9.30 2.98
N PHE A 4 7.81 9.61 1.95
CA PHE A 4 6.54 8.94 1.72
C PHE A 4 6.73 7.46 1.40
N LEU A 5 7.66 7.14 0.49
CA LEU A 5 7.94 5.75 0.12
C LEU A 5 8.59 4.99 1.29
N ALA A 6 9.52 5.60 2.02
CA ALA A 6 10.11 5.01 3.21
C ALA A 6 9.06 4.72 4.29
N THR A 7 8.15 5.66 4.55
CA THR A 7 7.02 5.46 5.47
C THR A 7 6.11 4.34 4.99
N ALA A 8 5.73 4.32 3.70
CA ALA A 8 4.88 3.29 3.12
C ALA A 8 5.51 1.88 3.16
N MET A 9 6.84 1.79 3.23
CA MET A 9 7.58 0.53 3.38
C MET A 9 7.53 -0.04 4.81
N GLN A 10 7.34 0.78 5.85
CA GLN A 10 7.47 0.33 7.25
C GLN A 10 6.58 -0.87 7.63
N PRO A 11 5.30 -0.97 7.21
CA PRO A 11 4.45 -2.11 7.55
C PRO A 11 4.61 -3.32 6.61
N VAL A 12 5.46 -3.23 5.58
CA VAL A 12 5.67 -4.31 4.61
C VAL A 12 6.18 -5.56 5.31
N GLY A 13 5.51 -6.69 5.06
CA GLY A 13 5.89 -7.98 5.63
C GLY A 13 5.56 -8.16 7.12
N THR A 14 4.97 -7.16 7.78
CA THR A 14 4.72 -7.16 9.24
C THR A 14 3.29 -6.80 9.62
N VAL A 15 2.41 -6.52 8.66
CA VAL A 15 0.99 -6.19 8.87
C VAL A 15 0.11 -7.05 7.99
N LEU A 16 -0.88 -7.73 8.61
CA LEU A 16 -1.85 -8.58 7.91
C LEU A 16 -3.01 -7.78 7.32
N TYR A 17 -3.59 -8.33 6.26
CA TYR A 17 -4.80 -7.80 5.65
C TYR A 17 -6.00 -8.15 6.51
N VAL A 18 -6.68 -7.14 7.04
CA VAL A 18 -7.97 -7.30 7.72
C VAL A 18 -8.99 -6.49 6.95
N TYR A 19 -10.14 -7.07 6.61
CA TYR A 19 -11.18 -6.35 5.88
C TYR A 19 -11.69 -5.18 6.73
N GLY A 20 -11.64 -3.96 6.19
CA GLY A 20 -11.92 -2.73 6.94
C GLY A 20 -10.79 -2.29 7.88
N GLY A 21 -9.66 -3.00 7.94
CA GLY A 21 -8.53 -2.64 8.81
C GLY A 21 -8.10 -1.19 8.58
N GLY A 22 -7.97 -0.41 9.65
CA GLY A 22 -7.72 1.04 9.59
C GLY A 22 -8.98 1.92 9.51
N TRP A 23 -10.18 1.34 9.40
CA TRP A 23 -11.46 2.05 9.52
C TRP A 23 -11.99 2.02 10.95
N LYS A 24 -12.76 3.06 11.31
CA LYS A 24 -13.57 3.06 12.53
C LYS A 24 -14.54 1.88 12.54
N PHE A 25 -15.02 1.53 13.74
CA PHE A 25 -15.97 0.45 13.95
C PHE A 25 -17.22 0.60 13.05
N GLU A 26 -17.70 1.83 12.85
CA GLU A 26 -18.87 2.16 12.03
C GLU A 26 -18.55 2.37 10.53
N ASN A 27 -17.29 2.19 10.10
CA ASN A 27 -16.82 2.44 8.73
C ASN A 27 -17.04 3.89 8.24
N THR A 28 -16.96 4.86 9.16
CA THR A 28 -17.21 6.29 8.88
C THR A 28 -15.93 7.11 8.66
N GLY A 29 -14.76 6.47 8.63
CA GLY A 29 -13.47 7.11 8.39
C GLY A 29 -12.31 6.37 9.07
N ALA A 30 -11.17 7.05 9.20
CA ALA A 30 -9.96 6.50 9.77
C ALA A 30 -10.09 6.13 11.25
N SER A 31 -9.57 4.96 11.62
CA SER A 31 -9.47 4.49 13.00
C SER A 31 -8.35 5.22 13.76
N LYS A 32 -8.29 5.00 15.08
CA LYS A 32 -7.18 5.51 15.91
C LYS A 32 -5.82 4.94 15.48
N GLU A 33 -5.80 3.70 14.97
CA GLU A 33 -4.59 3.04 14.45
C GLU A 33 -4.14 3.70 13.14
N ALA A 34 -5.07 3.98 12.21
CA ALA A 34 -4.71 4.69 10.98
C ALA A 34 -4.28 6.14 11.21
N CYS A 35 -4.68 6.75 12.34
CA CYS A 35 -4.30 8.09 12.78
C CYS A 35 -3.20 8.11 13.87
N SER A 36 -2.40 7.05 14.01
CA SER A 36 -1.25 7.05 14.92
C SER A 36 0.07 7.25 14.18
N ILE A 37 0.99 8.00 14.79
CA ILE A 37 2.38 8.09 14.34
C ILE A 37 3.13 6.79 14.63
N GLY A 38 3.83 6.28 13.63
CA GLY A 38 4.45 4.96 13.61
C GLY A 38 3.48 3.84 13.23
N VAL A 39 4.02 2.67 12.90
CA VAL A 39 3.21 1.48 12.65
C VAL A 39 2.48 1.11 13.95
N PRO A 40 1.14 0.98 13.95
CA PRO A 40 0.38 0.69 15.15
C PRO A 40 0.84 -0.62 15.79
N GLY A 41 1.19 -0.58 17.08
CA GLY A 41 1.63 -1.78 17.80
C GLY A 41 0.57 -2.89 17.83
N SER A 42 -0.72 -2.56 17.67
CA SER A 42 -1.79 -3.56 17.51
C SER A 42 -1.66 -4.36 16.21
N TRP A 43 -1.27 -3.73 15.10
CA TRP A 43 -1.07 -4.40 13.82
C TRP A 43 0.09 -5.39 13.90
N ILE A 44 1.22 -4.95 14.47
CA ILE A 44 2.40 -5.80 14.66
C ILE A 44 2.10 -6.97 15.59
N ARG A 45 1.49 -6.73 16.76
CA ARG A 45 1.14 -7.80 17.70
C ARG A 45 0.16 -8.79 17.09
N PHE A 46 -0.80 -8.33 16.29
CA PHE A 46 -1.71 -9.23 15.59
C PHE A 46 -0.95 -10.10 14.59
N PHE A 47 -0.12 -9.51 13.72
CA PHE A 47 0.73 -10.26 12.80
C PHE A 47 1.57 -11.34 13.50
N GLN A 48 2.22 -10.99 14.61
CA GLN A 48 3.06 -11.91 15.40
C GLN A 48 2.26 -13.03 16.08
N LYS A 49 1.02 -12.75 16.50
CA LYS A 49 0.13 -13.74 17.14
C LYS A 49 -0.40 -14.78 16.14
N GLN A 50 -0.60 -14.37 14.89
CA GLN A 50 -1.15 -15.24 13.87
C GLN A 50 -0.12 -16.26 13.38
N GLY A 51 -0.58 -17.47 13.07
CA GLY A 51 0.22 -18.55 12.49
C GLY A 51 0.17 -18.60 10.97
N THR A 52 0.62 -19.72 10.41
CA THR A 52 0.55 -20.02 8.97
C THR A 52 -0.87 -20.39 8.50
N ASP A 53 -1.80 -20.62 9.43
CA ASP A 53 -3.22 -20.95 9.23
C ASP A 53 -4.14 -19.72 9.19
N TYR A 54 -3.60 -18.52 9.44
CA TYR A 54 -4.37 -17.29 9.38
C TYR A 54 -5.09 -17.10 8.05
N THR A 55 -6.38 -16.78 8.12
CA THR A 55 -7.21 -16.39 6.98
C THR A 55 -7.95 -15.09 7.25
N TYR A 56 -7.94 -14.16 6.30
CA TYR A 56 -8.63 -12.88 6.46
C TYR A 56 -10.16 -13.05 6.59
N LYS A 57 -10.70 -14.18 6.08
CA LYS A 57 -12.14 -14.45 6.02
C LYS A 57 -12.79 -14.59 7.39
N GLU A 58 -12.02 -14.97 8.41
CA GLU A 58 -12.48 -15.09 9.81
C GLU A 58 -12.66 -13.74 10.50
N TYR A 59 -12.11 -12.68 9.90
CA TYR A 59 -12.06 -11.33 10.49
C TYR A 59 -12.90 -10.32 9.68
N ASN A 60 -13.91 -10.80 8.94
CA ASN A 60 -14.80 -9.93 8.17
C ASN A 60 -15.73 -9.12 9.11
N PRO A 61 -16.03 -7.86 8.77
CA PRO A 61 -17.08 -7.11 9.44
C PRO A 61 -18.42 -7.84 9.38
N ALA A 62 -19.14 -7.83 10.49
CA ALA A 62 -20.50 -8.31 10.58
C ALA A 62 -21.43 -7.12 10.80
N HIS A 63 -22.59 -7.07 10.14
CA HIS A 63 -23.58 -5.99 10.33
C HIS A 63 -23.01 -4.56 10.20
N ASN A 64 -22.11 -4.34 9.24
CA ASN A 64 -21.37 -3.07 9.05
C ASN A 64 -20.51 -2.62 10.24
N GLN A 65 -20.19 -3.55 11.15
CA GLN A 65 -19.37 -3.31 12.32
C GLN A 65 -18.02 -3.98 12.15
N ASN A 66 -16.96 -3.18 12.18
CA ASN A 66 -15.61 -3.67 12.02
C ASN A 66 -14.94 -3.95 13.38
N ALA A 67 -15.30 -5.09 13.97
CA ALA A 67 -14.75 -5.51 15.26
C ALA A 67 -13.22 -5.69 15.26
N TYR A 68 -12.63 -5.93 14.07
CA TYR A 68 -11.20 -6.17 13.90
C TYR A 68 -10.46 -5.02 13.22
N GLY A 69 -11.08 -3.84 13.09
CA GLY A 69 -10.47 -2.68 12.43
C GLY A 69 -9.14 -2.23 13.03
N TYR A 70 -8.87 -2.61 14.29
CA TYR A 70 -7.63 -2.34 15.02
C TYR A 70 -6.47 -3.30 14.70
N ALA A 71 -6.75 -4.44 14.04
CA ALA A 71 -5.87 -5.62 14.04
C ALA A 71 -4.96 -5.71 12.80
N GLY A 72 -5.27 -4.97 11.74
CA GLY A 72 -4.46 -4.90 10.54
C GLY A 72 -4.95 -3.77 9.65
N ALA A 73 -4.60 -3.83 8.37
CA ALA A 73 -4.95 -2.79 7.42
C ALA A 73 -5.56 -3.39 6.15
N ASP A 74 -6.69 -2.85 5.69
CA ASP A 74 -7.08 -3.04 4.30
C ASP A 74 -6.30 -2.10 3.38
N CYS A 75 -6.56 -2.14 2.08
CA CYS A 75 -5.84 -1.32 1.10
C CYS A 75 -5.91 0.20 1.41
N THR A 76 -7.06 0.68 1.87
CA THR A 76 -7.31 2.09 2.18
C THR A 76 -6.86 2.50 3.57
N GLY A 77 -6.96 1.60 4.55
CA GLY A 77 -6.37 1.79 5.87
C GLY A 77 -4.86 1.91 5.79
N TYR A 78 -4.22 1.06 4.97
CA TYR A 78 -2.78 1.13 4.71
C TYR A 78 -2.39 2.42 4.00
N ALA A 79 -3.02 2.73 2.85
CA ALA A 79 -2.71 3.94 2.10
C ALA A 79 -2.97 5.21 2.92
N GLY A 80 -4.08 5.25 3.66
CA GLY A 80 -4.43 6.34 4.56
C GLY A 80 -3.42 6.51 5.71
N TRP A 81 -2.96 5.40 6.32
CA TRP A 81 -1.92 5.43 7.34
C TRP A 81 -0.59 5.93 6.78
N ALA A 82 -0.19 5.51 5.57
CA ALA A 82 1.05 5.96 4.93
C ALA A 82 1.02 7.47 4.65
N ILE A 83 -0.12 8.00 4.19
CA ILE A 83 -0.32 9.44 4.00
C ILE A 83 -0.29 10.17 5.35
N TYR A 84 -1.00 9.66 6.36
CA TYR A 84 -1.02 10.26 7.70
C TYR A 84 0.39 10.39 8.27
N ASN A 85 1.18 9.32 8.23
CA ASN A 85 2.54 9.28 8.76
C ASN A 85 3.57 10.05 7.92
N THR A 86 3.15 10.56 6.77
CA THR A 86 3.98 11.44 5.93
C THR A 86 3.65 12.91 6.17
N LEU A 87 2.38 13.23 6.41
CA LEU A 87 1.91 14.61 6.52
C LEU A 87 1.78 15.10 7.96
N GLU A 88 1.51 14.19 8.90
CA GLU A 88 1.27 14.51 10.30
C GLU A 88 2.46 14.13 11.19
N THR A 89 2.65 14.90 12.26
CA THR A 89 3.72 14.69 13.26
C THR A 89 3.19 14.28 14.64
N VAL A 90 1.87 14.27 14.82
CA VAL A 90 1.19 13.92 16.07
C VAL A 90 0.01 13.00 15.79
N SER A 91 -0.30 12.10 16.71
CA SER A 91 -1.44 11.17 16.60
C SER A 91 -2.78 11.87 16.87
N GLY A 92 -3.87 11.31 16.33
CA GLY A 92 -5.25 11.71 16.66
C GLY A 92 -5.84 12.85 15.83
N LYS A 93 -5.15 13.32 14.77
CA LYS A 93 -5.72 14.25 13.79
C LYS A 93 -6.67 13.53 12.82
N ASP A 94 -7.35 14.32 11.99
CA ASP A 94 -8.17 13.80 10.90
C ASP A 94 -7.34 12.88 9.99
N GLY A 95 -7.87 11.69 9.73
CA GLY A 95 -7.19 10.69 8.92
C GLY A 95 -7.45 10.78 7.43
N TYR A 96 -6.72 9.95 6.69
CA TYR A 96 -6.73 9.91 5.23
C TYR A 96 -7.32 8.61 4.68
N VAL A 97 -8.02 7.84 5.53
CA VAL A 97 -8.75 6.64 5.11
C VAL A 97 -10.04 7.06 4.39
N ILE A 98 -10.11 6.74 3.11
CA ILE A 98 -11.16 7.11 2.16
C ILE A 98 -11.54 5.85 1.38
N PHE A 99 -12.78 5.74 0.90
CA PHE A 99 -13.19 4.60 0.08
C PHE A 99 -12.28 4.43 -1.13
N SER A 100 -11.92 3.17 -1.43
CA SER A 100 -10.88 2.80 -2.39
C SER A 100 -11.09 3.42 -3.77
N THR A 101 -12.32 3.40 -4.27
CA THR A 101 -12.69 3.97 -5.57
C THR A 101 -12.51 5.50 -5.64
N GLU A 102 -12.58 6.21 -4.52
CA GLU A 102 -12.60 7.69 -4.50
C GLU A 102 -11.33 8.33 -3.94
N MET A 103 -10.49 7.57 -3.24
CA MET A 103 -9.31 8.09 -2.54
C MET A 103 -8.44 8.98 -3.42
N ALA A 104 -8.02 8.52 -4.61
CA ALA A 104 -7.20 9.30 -5.53
C ALA A 104 -7.87 10.64 -5.92
N TYR A 105 -9.18 10.63 -6.18
CA TYR A 105 -9.93 11.83 -6.52
C TYR A 105 -10.01 12.79 -5.33
N THR A 106 -10.39 12.30 -4.14
CA THR A 106 -10.53 13.11 -2.93
C THR A 106 -9.20 13.77 -2.54
N LEU A 107 -8.09 13.03 -2.60
CA LEU A 107 -6.76 13.58 -2.31
C LEU A 107 -6.38 14.73 -3.26
N ALA A 108 -6.65 14.59 -4.57
CA ALA A 108 -6.37 15.65 -5.54
C ALA A 108 -7.36 16.82 -5.46
N LYS A 109 -8.66 16.53 -5.46
CA LYS A 109 -9.71 17.52 -5.72
C LYS A 109 -10.22 18.18 -4.45
N GLU A 110 -10.23 17.48 -3.32
CA GLU A 110 -10.76 18.01 -2.07
C GLU A 110 -9.62 18.40 -1.12
N ARG A 111 -8.61 17.54 -0.96
CA ARG A 111 -7.43 17.83 -0.12
C ARG A 111 -6.36 18.69 -0.82
N LYS A 112 -6.43 18.85 -2.14
CA LYS A 112 -5.51 19.67 -2.96
C LYS A 112 -4.04 19.27 -2.88
N LEU A 113 -3.77 17.98 -2.61
CA LEU A 113 -2.42 17.44 -2.43
C LEU A 113 -1.71 17.08 -3.74
N GLY A 114 -2.44 17.10 -4.86
CA GLY A 114 -1.92 16.66 -6.15
C GLY A 114 -2.91 16.76 -7.29
N THR A 115 -2.61 16.05 -8.36
CA THR A 115 -3.41 15.95 -9.59
C THR A 115 -4.08 14.58 -9.67
N TRP A 116 -5.17 14.50 -10.45
CA TRP A 116 -5.90 13.27 -10.69
C TRP A 116 -6.26 13.14 -12.17
N THR A 117 -6.12 11.92 -12.70
CA THR A 117 -6.44 11.60 -14.09
C THR A 117 -7.02 10.19 -14.23
N GLN A 118 -7.89 10.02 -15.23
CA GLN A 118 -8.36 8.72 -15.71
C GLN A 118 -7.65 8.28 -17.00
N LYS A 119 -6.85 9.17 -17.60
CA LYS A 119 -6.10 8.91 -18.83
C LYS A 119 -4.83 8.14 -18.47
N ILE A 120 -4.93 6.82 -18.52
CA ILE A 120 -3.88 5.88 -18.18
C ILE A 120 -3.91 4.76 -19.20
N SER A 121 -2.78 4.53 -19.85
CA SER A 121 -2.60 3.63 -20.98
C SER A 121 -1.67 2.48 -20.65
N SER A 122 -0.62 2.71 -19.87
CA SER A 122 0.37 1.69 -19.49
C SER A 122 1.06 2.02 -18.17
N CYS A 123 1.89 1.10 -17.67
CA CYS A 123 2.75 1.34 -16.50
C CYS A 123 3.57 2.64 -16.61
N ARG A 124 3.97 3.05 -17.83
CA ARG A 124 4.77 4.26 -18.08
C ARG A 124 4.11 5.57 -17.66
N ASP A 125 2.79 5.56 -17.51
CA ASP A 125 2.06 6.72 -17.04
C ASP A 125 2.24 6.93 -15.53
N PHE A 126 2.65 5.90 -14.79
CA PHE A 126 2.88 5.98 -13.35
C PHE A 126 4.28 6.49 -13.03
N LYS A 127 4.39 7.06 -11.83
CA LYS A 127 5.64 7.55 -11.25
C LYS A 127 5.72 7.16 -9.77
N PRO A 128 6.94 6.99 -9.22
CA PRO A 128 7.14 6.69 -7.80
C PRO A 128 6.32 7.57 -6.87
N GLY A 129 5.51 6.94 -6.02
CA GLY A 129 4.59 7.58 -5.07
C GLY A 129 3.19 7.89 -5.59
N ASP A 130 2.88 7.60 -6.87
CA ASP A 130 1.49 7.69 -7.36
C ASP A 130 0.57 6.74 -6.60
N LEU A 131 -0.68 7.15 -6.39
CA LEU A 131 -1.74 6.27 -5.92
C LEU A 131 -2.68 5.94 -7.07
N PHE A 132 -3.23 4.73 -7.07
CA PHE A 132 -4.26 4.35 -8.03
C PHE A 132 -5.48 3.79 -7.33
N SER A 133 -6.62 4.45 -7.54
CA SER A 133 -7.92 4.05 -7.05
C SER A 133 -8.71 3.34 -8.13
N MET A 134 -9.20 2.14 -7.81
CA MET A 134 -10.11 1.37 -8.64
C MET A 134 -11.25 0.81 -7.80
N ASN A 135 -12.24 0.18 -8.45
CA ASN A 135 -13.37 -0.42 -7.73
C ASN A 135 -12.86 -1.45 -6.71
N GLY A 136 -13.00 -1.13 -5.42
CA GLY A 136 -12.66 -2.03 -4.33
C GLY A 136 -11.18 -2.12 -3.95
N HIS A 137 -10.26 -1.40 -4.61
CA HIS A 137 -8.83 -1.48 -4.30
C HIS A 137 -8.08 -0.16 -4.52
N VAL A 138 -7.03 0.05 -3.72
CA VAL A 138 -6.06 1.13 -3.90
C VAL A 138 -4.64 0.58 -3.71
N TRP A 139 -3.68 1.11 -4.47
CA TRP A 139 -2.27 0.76 -4.35
C TRP A 139 -1.38 1.96 -4.65
N ILE A 140 -0.13 1.89 -4.19
CA ILE A 140 0.91 2.90 -4.35
C ILE A 140 1.94 2.38 -5.37
N CYS A 141 2.32 3.17 -6.36
CA CYS A 141 3.45 2.89 -7.24
C CYS A 141 4.76 3.10 -6.47
N LEU A 142 5.57 2.05 -6.32
CA LEU A 142 6.92 2.21 -5.80
C LEU A 142 7.85 2.75 -6.90
N GLY A 143 7.81 2.14 -8.08
CA GLY A 143 8.59 2.55 -9.23
C GLY A 143 8.46 1.59 -10.40
N LEU A 144 8.91 2.05 -11.57
CA LEU A 144 8.98 1.23 -12.78
C LEU A 144 10.32 0.51 -12.86
N CYS A 145 10.31 -0.66 -13.47
CA CYS A 145 11.48 -1.44 -13.84
C CYS A 145 11.90 -1.11 -15.29
N ALA A 146 13.09 -1.56 -15.70
CA ALA A 146 13.62 -1.29 -17.03
C ALA A 146 12.77 -1.96 -18.14
N ASP A 147 12.19 -3.12 -17.84
CA ASP A 147 11.25 -3.83 -18.71
C ASP A 147 9.83 -3.22 -18.73
N GLN A 148 9.62 -2.11 -18.01
CA GLN A 148 8.34 -1.38 -17.83
C GLN A 148 7.30 -2.10 -16.98
N SER A 149 7.64 -3.21 -16.33
CA SER A 149 6.87 -3.69 -15.20
C SER A 149 6.99 -2.73 -14.02
N MET A 150 6.08 -2.82 -13.05
CA MET A 150 6.04 -1.89 -11.92
C MET A 150 6.01 -2.65 -10.61
N VAL A 151 6.81 -2.22 -9.65
CA VAL A 151 6.67 -2.65 -8.26
C VAL A 151 5.63 -1.76 -7.60
N ILE A 152 4.66 -2.38 -6.95
CA ILE A 152 3.61 -1.69 -6.20
C ILE A 152 3.65 -2.06 -4.73
N LEU A 153 3.16 -1.13 -3.92
CA LEU A 153 2.90 -1.28 -2.50
C LEU A 153 1.40 -1.32 -2.27
N HIS A 154 0.89 -2.34 -1.59
CA HIS A 154 -0.52 -2.44 -1.25
C HIS A 154 -0.76 -3.37 -0.06
N SER A 155 -1.94 -3.25 0.55
CA SER A 155 -2.48 -4.30 1.43
C SER A 155 -3.54 -5.09 0.68
N SER A 156 -3.37 -6.41 0.57
CA SER A 156 -4.31 -7.27 -0.17
C SER A 156 -4.30 -8.71 0.32
N PRO A 157 -5.43 -9.43 0.23
CA PRO A 157 -5.44 -10.87 0.37
C PRO A 157 -4.45 -11.55 -0.57
N THR A 158 -3.71 -12.50 -0.02
CA THR A 158 -2.68 -13.27 -0.74
C THR A 158 -2.85 -14.73 -0.40
N ASP A 159 -2.71 -15.58 -1.42
CA ASP A 159 -2.69 -17.02 -1.26
C ASP A 159 -1.54 -17.41 -0.33
N SER A 160 -1.81 -18.28 0.64
CA SER A 160 -0.80 -18.77 1.56
C SER A 160 -0.23 -20.09 1.11
N ARG A 161 0.94 -20.43 1.65
CA ARG A 161 1.58 -21.73 1.45
C ARG A 161 0.78 -22.90 2.03
N THR A 162 -0.19 -22.63 2.91
CA THR A 162 -0.99 -23.63 3.61
C THR A 162 -2.43 -23.71 3.12
N GLY A 163 -2.81 -22.92 2.10
CA GLY A 163 -4.19 -22.87 1.58
C GLY A 163 -5.16 -22.00 2.39
N HIS A 164 -4.65 -21.24 3.36
CA HIS A 164 -5.40 -20.26 4.17
C HIS A 164 -5.06 -18.82 3.72
N PRO A 165 -5.78 -18.23 2.75
CA PRO A 165 -5.42 -16.93 2.21
C PRO A 165 -5.56 -15.84 3.27
N GLY A 166 -4.52 -15.02 3.43
CA GLY A 166 -4.45 -13.98 4.45
C GLY A 166 -3.86 -12.70 3.86
N GLY A 167 -2.56 -12.71 3.58
CA GLY A 167 -1.86 -11.56 3.02
C GLY A 167 -1.85 -10.35 3.93
N GLY A 168 -1.73 -9.16 3.35
CA GLY A 168 -1.39 -7.93 4.08
C GLY A 168 -0.55 -6.97 3.26
N VAL A 169 0.19 -6.11 3.96
CA VAL A 169 1.03 -5.10 3.33
C VAL A 169 2.27 -5.75 2.75
N GLN A 170 2.45 -5.61 1.44
CA GLN A 170 3.51 -6.29 0.69
C GLN A 170 3.95 -5.51 -0.55
N LEU A 171 5.12 -5.90 -1.08
CA LEU A 171 5.53 -5.62 -2.44
C LEU A 171 4.91 -6.63 -3.40
N SER A 172 4.44 -6.13 -4.54
CA SER A 172 3.87 -6.94 -5.61
C SER A 172 4.32 -6.43 -6.98
N ALA A 173 4.32 -7.31 -7.97
CA ALA A 173 4.58 -6.95 -9.35
C ALA A 173 3.28 -6.63 -10.09
N LEU A 174 3.32 -5.59 -10.91
CA LEU A 174 2.25 -5.23 -11.82
C LEU A 174 2.79 -5.20 -13.25
N SER A 175 2.31 -6.11 -14.10
CA SER A 175 2.74 -6.25 -15.49
C SER A 175 1.72 -7.05 -16.30
N ASP A 176 1.85 -7.04 -17.63
CA ASP A 176 1.17 -8.00 -18.49
C ASP A 176 1.92 -9.34 -18.57
N ASP A 177 3.19 -9.37 -18.16
CA ASP A 177 4.05 -10.57 -18.12
C ASP A 177 4.35 -10.99 -16.66
N PRO A 178 4.03 -12.23 -16.23
CA PRO A 178 4.34 -12.75 -14.90
C PRO A 178 5.82 -12.99 -14.62
N THR A 179 6.67 -13.04 -15.64
CA THR A 179 8.12 -13.26 -15.55
C THR A 179 8.94 -11.96 -15.59
N CYS A 180 8.28 -10.82 -15.31
CA CYS A 180 8.88 -9.50 -15.37
C CYS A 180 9.87 -9.20 -14.23
N GLN A 181 10.72 -8.20 -14.44
CA GLN A 181 11.72 -7.71 -13.48
C GLN A 181 11.07 -7.28 -12.15
N ALA A 182 9.88 -6.68 -12.17
CA ALA A 182 9.18 -6.32 -10.94
C ALA A 182 8.85 -7.55 -10.07
N MET A 183 8.60 -8.70 -10.68
CA MET A 183 8.36 -9.94 -9.95
C MET A 183 9.65 -10.44 -9.29
N GLU A 184 10.77 -10.41 -10.00
CA GLU A 184 12.08 -10.76 -9.45
C GLU A 184 12.44 -9.87 -8.26
N LEU A 185 12.26 -8.55 -8.39
CA LEU A 185 12.49 -7.59 -7.30
C LEU A 185 11.57 -7.85 -6.10
N ALA A 186 10.25 -7.99 -6.32
CA ALA A 186 9.31 -8.24 -5.24
C ALA A 186 9.65 -9.55 -4.50
N GLN A 187 9.99 -10.62 -5.22
CA GLN A 187 10.41 -11.89 -4.63
C GLN A 187 11.70 -11.76 -3.84
N HIS A 188 12.71 -11.10 -4.40
CA HIS A 188 14.00 -10.89 -3.76
C HIS A 188 13.84 -10.16 -2.43
N TYR A 189 13.22 -8.97 -2.45
CA TYR A 189 13.12 -8.13 -1.26
C TYR A 189 12.19 -8.73 -0.21
N MET A 190 11.03 -9.26 -0.59
CA MET A 190 10.13 -9.90 0.38
C MET A 190 10.75 -11.15 1.00
N SER A 191 11.48 -11.96 0.23
CA SER A 191 12.11 -13.18 0.74
C SER A 191 13.33 -12.92 1.60
N HIS A 192 14.09 -11.86 1.31
CA HIS A 192 15.33 -11.55 2.01
C HIS A 192 15.08 -10.73 3.29
N TYR A 193 14.18 -9.75 3.23
CA TYR A 193 13.97 -8.79 4.33
C TYR A 193 12.71 -9.07 5.15
N CYS A 194 11.82 -9.98 4.73
CA CYS A 194 10.60 -10.31 5.47
C CYS A 194 10.51 -11.83 5.76
N PRO A 195 11.38 -12.40 6.61
CA PRO A 195 11.46 -13.85 6.83
C PRO A 195 10.15 -14.45 7.38
N MET A 196 9.51 -13.80 8.36
CA MET A 196 8.22 -14.25 8.90
C MET A 196 7.10 -14.20 7.85
N TRP A 197 7.16 -13.24 6.93
CA TRP A 197 6.22 -13.17 5.81
C TRP A 197 6.43 -14.34 4.84
N LYS A 198 7.70 -14.59 4.47
CA LYS A 198 8.12 -15.65 3.56
C LYS A 198 7.65 -17.03 4.02
N GLU A 199 7.60 -17.29 5.33
CA GLU A 199 7.06 -18.55 5.89
C GLU A 199 5.58 -18.77 5.57
N ARG A 200 4.81 -17.70 5.34
CA ARG A 200 3.36 -17.73 5.18
C ARG A 200 2.92 -17.50 3.74
N TYR A 201 3.57 -16.58 3.04
CA TYR A 201 3.15 -16.06 1.73
C TYR A 201 4.33 -15.94 0.76
N GLU A 202 3.99 -15.86 -0.52
CA GLU A 202 4.91 -15.49 -1.60
C GLU A 202 4.62 -14.04 -2.04
N ALA A 203 5.61 -13.37 -2.64
CA ALA A 203 5.33 -12.15 -3.39
C ALA A 203 4.40 -12.48 -4.57
N VAL A 204 3.56 -11.52 -4.97
CA VAL A 204 2.51 -11.77 -5.97
C VAL A 204 2.66 -10.92 -7.21
N TRP A 205 2.46 -11.56 -8.36
CA TRP A 205 2.23 -10.87 -9.63
C TRP A 205 0.75 -10.56 -9.81
N LYS A 206 0.46 -9.39 -10.36
CA LYS A 206 -0.88 -8.94 -10.73
C LYS A 206 -0.87 -8.47 -12.19
N SER A 207 -1.93 -8.81 -12.91
CA SER A 207 -2.14 -8.35 -14.28
C SER A 207 -2.38 -6.84 -14.30
N TYR A 208 -1.58 -6.11 -15.09
CA TYR A 208 -1.73 -4.68 -15.32
C TYR A 208 -3.17 -4.32 -15.69
N ARG A 209 -3.72 -4.99 -16.72
CA ARG A 209 -5.10 -4.75 -17.17
C ARG A 209 -6.12 -4.91 -16.04
N LYS A 210 -6.04 -5.96 -15.23
CA LYS A 210 -7.01 -6.20 -14.14
C LYS A 210 -6.91 -5.17 -13.02
N TYR A 211 -5.70 -4.68 -12.75
CA TYR A 211 -5.39 -3.75 -11.65
C TYR A 211 -5.43 -2.28 -12.06
N THR A 212 -5.75 -2.01 -13.33
CA THR A 212 -5.96 -0.66 -13.88
C THR A 212 -7.30 -0.49 -14.58
N THR A 213 -8.11 -1.54 -14.69
CA THR A 213 -9.50 -1.44 -15.17
C THR A 213 -10.41 -0.96 -14.04
N PHE A 214 -11.18 0.09 -14.31
CA PHE A 214 -12.14 0.63 -13.36
C PHE A 214 -13.38 1.15 -14.08
N THR A 215 -14.43 1.38 -13.28
CA THR A 215 -15.63 2.12 -13.63
C THR A 215 -15.86 3.24 -12.63
N GLY A 216 -16.66 4.24 -13.01
CA GLY A 216 -17.00 5.35 -12.13
C GLY A 216 -16.13 6.59 -12.37
N LYS A 217 -16.66 7.75 -11.97
CA LYS A 217 -16.09 9.07 -12.30
C LYS A 217 -14.98 9.53 -11.36
N ARG A 218 -14.71 8.79 -10.28
CA ARG A 218 -13.75 9.15 -9.22
C ARG A 218 -12.58 8.15 -9.08
N ALA A 219 -12.66 6.99 -9.72
CA ALA A 219 -11.52 6.09 -9.86
C ALA A 219 -10.48 6.68 -10.81
N GLY A 220 -9.20 6.35 -10.62
CA GLY A 220 -8.10 6.86 -11.44
C GLY A 220 -6.80 7.00 -10.66
N ARG A 221 -5.80 7.60 -11.30
CA ARG A 221 -4.48 7.84 -10.72
C ARG A 221 -4.41 9.21 -10.06
N PHE A 222 -3.84 9.25 -8.88
CA PHE A 222 -3.40 10.44 -8.18
C PHE A 222 -1.87 10.58 -8.28
N SER A 223 -1.40 11.81 -8.47
CA SER A 223 0.02 12.17 -8.49
C SER A 223 0.26 13.40 -7.64
N TRP A 224 1.19 13.33 -6.69
CA TRP A 224 1.52 14.41 -5.75
C TRP A 224 1.97 15.69 -6.46
N TYR A 225 1.63 16.85 -5.87
CA TYR A 225 2.41 18.06 -6.14
C TYR A 225 3.78 17.94 -5.49
N LEU A 226 4.82 18.41 -6.20
CA LEU A 226 6.20 18.37 -5.72
C LEU A 226 6.63 19.70 -5.09
N ASP A 227 5.77 20.23 -4.23
CA ASP A 227 5.94 21.49 -3.51
C ASP A 227 5.28 21.42 -2.12
N GLU A 228 5.22 22.54 -1.41
CA GLU A 228 4.67 22.63 -0.05
C GLU A 228 3.20 22.20 0.08
N ARG A 229 2.45 22.09 -1.02
CA ARG A 229 1.06 21.59 -1.01
C ARG A 229 1.00 20.06 -0.97
N GLY A 230 2.08 19.38 -1.35
CA GLY A 230 2.16 17.92 -1.47
C GLY A 230 3.42 17.40 -0.79
N LEU A 231 4.37 16.90 -1.57
CA LEU A 231 5.62 16.31 -1.07
C LEU A 231 6.82 16.93 -1.76
N LEU A 232 7.82 17.39 -1.01
CA LEU A 232 9.12 17.77 -1.60
C LEU A 232 9.83 16.53 -2.16
N ASP A 233 10.58 16.66 -3.26
CA ASP A 233 11.37 15.57 -3.85
C ASP A 233 12.84 15.98 -4.04
N GLN A 234 13.52 16.25 -2.92
CA GLN A 234 14.90 16.75 -2.92
C GLN A 234 15.90 15.70 -3.42
N GLU A 235 15.61 14.42 -3.20
CA GLU A 235 16.44 13.29 -3.60
C GLU A 235 16.04 12.69 -4.96
N HIS A 236 15.18 13.38 -5.71
CA HIS A 236 14.74 13.02 -7.06
C HIS A 236 14.19 11.59 -7.19
N TYR A 237 13.46 11.12 -6.18
CA TYR A 237 12.86 9.79 -6.18
C TYR A 237 11.84 9.62 -7.30
N ARG A 238 11.22 10.70 -7.78
CA ARG A 238 10.25 10.64 -8.88
C ARG A 238 10.85 10.16 -10.20
N ASP A 239 12.16 10.28 -10.35
CA ASP A 239 12.90 9.92 -11.56
C ASP A 239 13.68 8.61 -11.42
N LYS A 240 13.68 7.98 -10.24
CA LYS A 240 14.32 6.69 -10.01
C LYS A 240 13.46 5.53 -10.49
N ASP A 241 14.12 4.45 -10.90
CA ASP A 241 13.48 3.16 -11.13
C ASP A 241 13.23 2.42 -9.80
N ALA A 242 12.48 1.31 -9.87
CA ALA A 242 12.11 0.51 -8.72
C ALA A 242 13.34 -0.08 -8.00
N GLU A 243 14.34 -0.53 -8.75
CA GLU A 243 15.54 -1.17 -8.22
C GLU A 243 16.36 -0.17 -7.40
N ALA A 244 16.63 1.02 -7.95
CA ALA A 244 17.36 2.07 -7.25
C ALA A 244 16.62 2.56 -5.99
N ILE A 245 15.29 2.60 -6.02
CA ILE A 245 14.47 2.92 -4.85
C ILE A 245 14.60 1.83 -3.78
N LEU A 246 14.43 0.56 -4.15
CA LEU A 246 14.49 -0.57 -3.22
C LEU A 246 15.88 -0.70 -2.57
N GLN A 247 16.95 -0.59 -3.36
CA GLN A 247 18.33 -0.59 -2.85
C GLN A 247 18.56 0.55 -1.84
N ASP A 248 18.08 1.77 -2.14
CA ASP A 248 18.26 2.89 -1.22
C ASP A 248 17.47 2.71 0.08
N LEU A 249 16.25 2.17 0.00
CA LEU A 249 15.37 2.00 1.17
C LEU A 249 15.75 0.81 2.07
N PHE A 250 16.18 -0.32 1.50
CA PHE A 250 16.52 -1.53 2.27
C PHE A 250 18.00 -1.68 2.60
N GLU A 251 18.91 -1.34 1.67
CA GLU A 251 20.33 -1.68 1.82
C GLU A 251 21.15 -0.51 2.36
N LYS A 252 20.84 0.72 1.94
CA LYS A 252 21.58 1.93 2.33
C LYS A 252 20.95 2.66 3.53
N GLY A 253 19.66 2.43 3.78
CA GLY A 253 18.87 3.11 4.80
C GLY A 253 19.03 2.61 6.23
N GLY A 254 19.87 1.59 6.50
CA GLY A 254 20.20 1.11 7.85
C GLY A 254 19.00 0.68 8.71
N SER A 255 17.81 0.51 8.12
CA SER A 255 16.61 0.09 8.84
C SER A 255 16.55 -1.43 8.81
N SER A 256 17.18 -2.06 9.80
CA SER A 256 16.82 -3.43 10.16
C SER A 256 15.36 -3.40 10.62
N PHE A 257 14.47 -3.98 9.80
CA PHE A 257 13.06 -4.20 10.12
C PHE A 257 12.91 -5.34 11.13
#